data_AF-A0A8A5HTM6-F1
#
_entry.id   AF-A0A8A5HTM6-F1
#
_cell.length_a   1.000
_cell.length_b   1.000
_cell.length_c   1.000
_cell.angle_alpha   90.00
_cell.angle_beta   90.00
_cell.angle_gamma   90.00
#
_symmetry.space_group_name_H-M   'P 1'
#
loop_
_entity.id
_entity.type
_entity.pdbx_description
1 polymer ?
#
loop_
_entity_poly.entity_id
_entity_poly.type
_entity_poly.pdbx_seq_one_letter_code
_entity_poly.pdbx_strand_id
1 'polypeptide(L)'
;YLLKLRRNIGLVDDIDHLGNRRVRAVGELMENQFRIGLVRMERAIKEKMSVYQEMSTAMPHDLINAKPVMAAIREFFGSSQLSQFMDQTNPLSEITHKRRLSALGPGGLSRERAGFEVRDVHPTHYGRICPIETPEGPNIGLISSLSCFARINEYGFIESPYRKVKDGRVLDYVAISNAGGTGLRQGDTLEIEDSRQLNERLQSEGKRVAEFEPFSFYL
;
A
#
# COMPACT_ATOMS: atom_id res chain seq x y z
N TYR A 1 -29.18 -11.75 -0.70
CA TYR A 1 -28.43 -11.83 0.57
C TYR A 1 -29.11 -10.99 1.66
N LEU A 2 -29.35 -9.69 1.43
CA LEU A 2 -29.99 -8.78 2.40
C LEU A 2 -31.30 -9.29 3.05
N LEU A 3 -32.23 -9.84 2.26
CA LEU A 3 -33.48 -10.42 2.80
C LEU A 3 -33.25 -11.66 3.68
N LYS A 4 -32.14 -12.39 3.47
CA LYS A 4 -31.75 -13.56 4.27
C LYS A 4 -31.07 -13.12 5.58
N LEU A 5 -30.28 -12.04 5.55
CA LEU A 5 -29.70 -11.43 6.76
C LEU A 5 -30.77 -11.00 7.78
N ARG A 6 -31.89 -10.42 7.33
CA ARG A 6 -33.03 -10.09 8.21
C ARG A 6 -33.63 -11.34 8.90
N ARG A 7 -33.45 -12.52 8.29
CA ARG A 7 -33.85 -13.82 8.84
C ARG A 7 -32.72 -14.50 9.62
N ASN A 8 -31.62 -13.80 9.92
CA ASN A 8 -30.39 -14.31 10.54
C ASN A 8 -29.71 -15.43 9.76
N ILE A 9 -29.91 -15.47 8.43
CA ILE A 9 -29.24 -16.43 7.55
C ILE A 9 -28.15 -15.65 6.78
N GLY A 10 -26.96 -15.59 7.37
CA GLY A 10 -25.78 -14.87 6.86
C GLY A 10 -24.97 -14.21 7.99
N LEU A 11 -23.80 -13.68 7.66
CA LEU A 11 -22.97 -12.88 8.56
C LEU A 11 -22.98 -11.41 8.10
N VAL A 12 -22.98 -10.50 9.07
CA VAL A 12 -22.85 -9.06 8.82
C VAL A 12 -21.36 -8.71 8.75
N ASP A 13 -21.01 -7.80 7.85
CA ASP A 13 -19.62 -7.39 7.67
C ASP A 13 -19.19 -6.45 8.80
N ASP A 14 -17.96 -6.66 9.28
CA ASP A 14 -17.31 -5.81 10.26
C ASP A 14 -16.55 -4.68 9.55
N ILE A 15 -16.94 -3.43 9.81
CA ILE A 15 -16.36 -2.24 9.18
C ILE A 15 -14.94 -1.90 9.67
N ASP A 16 -14.54 -2.41 10.84
CA ASP A 16 -13.25 -2.15 11.48
C ASP A 16 -12.22 -3.22 11.11
N HIS A 17 -12.67 -4.37 10.60
CA HIS A 17 -11.80 -5.41 10.08
C HIS A 17 -10.85 -4.87 8.99
N LEU A 18 -9.53 -5.06 9.16
CA LEU A 18 -8.54 -4.55 8.20
C LEU A 18 -8.66 -5.14 6.79
N GLY A 19 -9.34 -6.26 6.61
CA GLY A 19 -9.74 -6.76 5.29
C GLY A 19 -10.75 -5.87 4.54
N ASN A 20 -11.44 -4.98 5.25
CA ASN A 20 -12.38 -4.00 4.67
C ASN A 20 -11.79 -2.58 4.62
N ARG A 21 -10.56 -2.39 5.11
CA ARG A 21 -9.85 -1.12 5.13
C ARG A 21 -8.56 -1.22 4.33
N ARG A 22 -8.39 -0.33 3.36
CA ARG A 22 -7.17 -0.28 2.54
C ARG A 22 -6.39 1.00 2.77
N VAL A 23 -5.07 0.90 2.70
CA VAL A 23 -4.15 2.03 2.71
C VAL A 23 -4.05 2.60 1.30
N ARG A 24 -4.15 3.92 1.19
CA ARG A 24 -3.85 4.64 -0.06
C ARG A 24 -2.48 5.26 0.06
N ALA A 25 -1.54 4.78 -0.74
CA ALA A 25 -0.19 5.34 -0.80
C ALA A 25 -0.16 6.68 -1.53
N VAL A 26 0.94 7.42 -1.36
CA VAL A 26 1.16 8.71 -2.05
C VAL A 26 1.02 8.61 -3.57
N GLY A 27 1.43 7.48 -4.16
CA GLY A 27 1.32 7.24 -5.60
C GLY A 27 -0.13 7.26 -6.08
N GLU A 28 -1.03 6.55 -5.38
CA GLU A 28 -2.46 6.52 -5.73
C GLU A 28 -3.12 7.90 -5.54
N LEU A 29 -2.78 8.60 -4.45
CA LEU A 29 -3.30 9.95 -4.20
C LEU A 29 -2.85 10.94 -5.29
N MET A 30 -1.58 10.86 -5.69
CA MET A 30 -1.02 11.72 -6.73
C MET A 30 -1.60 11.40 -8.10
N GLU A 31 -1.80 10.10 -8.44
CA GLU A 31 -2.47 9.69 -9.68
C GLU A 31 -3.86 10.30 -9.78
N ASN A 32 -4.63 10.26 -8.70
CA ASN A 32 -5.97 10.85 -8.66
C ASN A 32 -5.96 12.36 -8.92
N GLN A 33 -5.01 13.10 -8.31
CA GLN A 33 -4.88 14.54 -8.55
C GLN A 33 -4.40 14.85 -9.97
N PHE A 34 -3.48 14.04 -10.49
CA PHE A 34 -3.02 14.14 -11.86
C PHE A 34 -4.17 13.92 -12.86
N ARG A 35 -5.01 12.90 -12.62
CA ARG A 35 -6.20 12.60 -13.42
C ARG A 35 -7.18 13.78 -13.44
N ILE A 36 -7.45 14.41 -12.29
CA ILE A 36 -8.29 15.62 -12.21
C ILE A 36 -7.68 16.76 -13.05
N GLY A 37 -6.36 16.95 -12.97
CA GLY A 37 -5.63 17.91 -13.81
C GLY A 37 -5.77 17.64 -15.31
N LEU A 38 -5.67 16.38 -15.72
CA LEU A 38 -5.83 15.96 -17.11
C LEU A 38 -7.26 16.19 -17.62
N VAL A 39 -8.29 15.88 -16.83
CA VAL A 39 -9.69 16.14 -17.22
C VAL A 39 -9.94 17.64 -17.43
N ARG A 40 -9.34 18.50 -16.59
CA ARG A 40 -9.40 19.96 -16.77
C ARG A 40 -8.68 20.40 -18.06
N MET A 41 -7.52 19.82 -18.34
CA MET A 41 -6.77 20.08 -19.57
C MET A 41 -7.54 19.62 -20.81
N GLU A 42 -8.14 18.44 -20.78
CA GLU A 42 -8.97 17.90 -21.87
C GLU A 42 -10.13 18.85 -22.20
N ARG A 43 -10.82 19.36 -21.17
CA ARG A 43 -11.90 20.34 -21.36
C ARG A 43 -11.40 21.62 -22.02
N ALA A 44 -10.28 22.16 -21.56
CA ALA A 44 -9.68 23.36 -22.14
C ALA A 44 -9.24 23.16 -23.61
N ILE A 45 -8.73 21.96 -23.95
CA ILE A 45 -8.38 21.60 -25.33
C ILE A 45 -9.65 21.57 -26.20
N LYS A 46 -10.72 20.91 -25.75
CA LYS A 46 -12.00 20.85 -26.49
C LYS A 46 -12.60 22.24 -26.72
N GLU A 47 -12.58 23.08 -25.69
CA GLU A 47 -13.05 24.47 -25.78
C GLU A 47 -12.19 25.29 -26.76
N LYS A 48 -10.86 25.18 -26.70
CA LYS A 48 -9.95 25.82 -27.66
C LYS A 48 -10.20 25.35 -29.09
N MET A 49 -10.34 24.03 -29.31
CA MET A 49 -10.62 23.47 -30.63
C MET A 49 -11.93 23.99 -31.22
N SER A 50 -12.95 24.22 -30.39
CA SER A 50 -14.23 24.77 -30.88
C SER A 50 -14.14 26.24 -31.31
N VAL A 51 -13.19 27.01 -30.78
CA VAL A 51 -13.05 28.46 -31.03
C VAL A 51 -11.98 28.75 -32.09
N TYR A 52 -11.00 27.87 -32.25
CA TYR A 52 -9.88 28.07 -33.17
C TYR A 52 -10.35 28.05 -34.64
N GLN A 53 -10.25 29.19 -35.31
CA GLN A 53 -10.73 29.36 -36.70
C GLN A 53 -9.79 28.72 -37.73
N GLU A 54 -8.49 28.59 -37.43
CA GLU A 54 -7.47 28.02 -38.32
C GLU A 54 -6.98 26.65 -37.83
N MET A 55 -7.88 25.67 -37.76
CA MET A 55 -7.52 24.31 -37.30
C MET A 55 -6.54 23.59 -38.24
N SER A 56 -6.47 23.98 -39.52
CA SER A 56 -5.64 23.33 -40.54
C SER A 56 -4.13 23.55 -40.35
N THR A 57 -3.74 24.59 -39.63
CA THR A 57 -2.33 24.94 -39.34
C THR A 57 -1.95 24.76 -37.87
N ALA A 58 -2.93 24.41 -37.02
CA ALA A 58 -2.73 24.31 -35.59
C ALA A 58 -1.85 23.11 -35.21
N MET A 59 -0.84 23.34 -34.37
CA MET A 59 0.02 22.28 -33.85
C MET A 59 -0.45 21.84 -32.46
N PRO A 60 -0.21 20.58 -32.05
CA PRO A 60 -0.68 20.08 -30.74
C PRO A 60 -0.23 20.91 -29.53
N HIS A 61 0.94 21.56 -29.61
CA HIS A 61 1.46 22.41 -28.54
C HIS A 61 0.67 23.72 -28.36
N ASP A 62 -0.06 24.20 -29.38
CA ASP A 62 -0.90 25.39 -29.30
C ASP A 62 -2.18 25.12 -28.48
N LEU A 63 -2.63 23.87 -28.50
CA LEU A 63 -3.84 23.41 -27.82
C LEU A 63 -3.55 23.02 -26.37
N ILE A 64 -2.42 22.35 -26.12
CA ILE A 64 -2.06 21.82 -24.80
C ILE A 64 -1.63 22.94 -23.85
N ASN A 65 -2.27 23.02 -22.68
CA ASN A 65 -1.89 23.91 -21.59
C ASN A 65 -1.58 23.10 -20.33
N ALA A 66 -0.32 23.11 -19.87
CA ALA A 66 0.12 22.39 -18.68
C ALA A 66 -0.27 23.04 -17.34
N LYS A 67 -0.71 24.31 -17.34
CA LYS A 67 -1.04 25.05 -16.10
C LYS A 67 -2.08 24.34 -15.20
N PRO A 68 -3.19 23.77 -15.71
CA PRO A 68 -4.19 23.09 -14.87
C PRO A 68 -3.64 21.86 -14.17
N VAL A 69 -2.77 21.10 -14.82
CA VAL A 69 -2.11 19.92 -14.23
C VAL A 69 -1.12 20.34 -13.16
N MET A 70 -0.26 21.32 -13.46
CA MET A 70 0.69 21.85 -12.47
C MET A 70 -0.02 22.45 -11.24
N ALA A 71 -1.15 23.14 -11.45
CA ALA A 71 -1.94 23.70 -10.37
C ALA A 71 -2.50 22.61 -9.44
N ALA A 72 -3.07 21.54 -9.99
CA ALA A 72 -3.60 20.42 -9.19
C ALA A 72 -2.51 19.74 -8.34
N ILE A 73 -1.31 19.54 -8.92
CA ILE A 73 -0.18 18.95 -8.18
C ILE A 73 0.31 19.90 -7.07
N ARG A 74 0.44 21.20 -7.36
CA ARG A 74 0.86 22.19 -6.36
C ARG A 74 -0.15 22.33 -5.23
N GLU A 75 -1.43 22.30 -5.54
CA GLU A 75 -2.52 22.35 -4.56
C GLU A 75 -2.44 21.14 -3.62
N PHE A 76 -2.20 19.93 -4.15
CA PHE A 76 -2.01 18.73 -3.35
C PHE A 76 -0.83 18.86 -2.37
N PHE A 77 0.37 19.20 -2.83
CA PHE A 77 1.52 19.30 -1.93
C PHE A 77 1.47 20.52 -1.01
N GLY A 78 0.83 21.61 -1.42
CA GLY A 78 0.78 22.86 -0.65
C GLY A 78 -0.31 22.93 0.40
N SER A 79 -1.45 22.24 0.20
CA SER A 79 -2.64 22.41 1.06
C SER A 79 -3.28 21.11 1.55
N SER A 80 -2.83 19.95 1.07
CA SER A 80 -3.39 18.67 1.53
C SER A 80 -3.08 18.42 3.00
N GLN A 81 -4.07 17.97 3.75
CA GLN A 81 -3.91 17.52 5.14
C GLN A 81 -2.93 16.34 5.29
N LEU A 82 -2.72 15.58 4.21
CA LEU A 82 -1.79 14.45 4.17
C LEU A 82 -0.37 14.86 3.74
N SER A 83 -0.18 16.08 3.22
CA SER A 83 1.12 16.66 2.90
C SER A 83 1.60 17.48 4.10
N GLN A 84 2.26 16.81 5.04
CA GLN A 84 2.68 17.40 6.31
C GLN A 84 4.19 17.69 6.32
N PHE A 85 4.60 18.69 7.10
CA PHE A 85 6.01 18.91 7.38
C PHE A 85 6.57 17.71 8.14
N MET A 86 7.70 17.19 7.68
CA MET A 86 8.34 16.04 8.30
C MET A 86 8.80 16.40 9.73
N ASP A 87 8.68 15.44 10.65
CA ASP A 87 9.19 15.62 12.00
C ASP A 87 10.66 15.18 12.00
N GLN A 88 11.55 16.15 12.17
CA GLN A 88 13.00 15.96 12.04
C GLN A 88 13.73 16.11 13.37
N THR A 89 13.03 15.93 14.49
CA THR A 89 13.63 16.05 15.82
C THR A 89 14.77 15.03 16.02
N ASN A 90 14.59 13.81 15.52
CA ASN A 90 15.59 12.73 15.57
C ASN A 90 15.27 11.67 14.49
N PRO A 91 16.21 10.75 14.18
CA PRO A 91 16.00 9.73 13.15
C PRO A 91 14.79 8.82 13.39
N LEU A 92 14.44 8.54 14.66
CA LEU A 92 13.28 7.72 14.98
C LEU A 92 11.97 8.46 14.64
N SER A 93 11.87 9.75 14.97
CA SER A 93 10.74 10.61 14.58
C SER A 93 10.52 10.62 13.08
N GLU A 94 11.60 10.71 12.28
CA GLU A 94 11.49 10.70 10.82
C GLU A 94 10.95 9.36 10.29
N ILE A 95 11.45 8.24 10.82
CA ILE A 95 11.01 6.90 10.42
C ILE A 95 9.57 6.66 10.84
N THR A 96 9.21 6.98 12.08
CA THR A 96 7.83 6.87 12.58
C THR A 96 6.88 7.71 11.74
N HIS A 97 7.24 8.96 11.41
CA HIS A 97 6.38 9.82 10.59
C HIS A 97 6.19 9.24 9.18
N LYS A 98 7.24 8.71 8.54
CA LYS A 98 7.14 8.07 7.23
C LYS A 98 6.31 6.78 7.24
N ARG A 99 6.22 6.09 8.38
CA ARG A 99 5.45 4.83 8.55
C ARG A 99 4.06 5.04 9.16
N ARG A 100 3.62 6.29 9.29
CA ARG A 100 2.34 6.67 9.88
C ARG A 100 1.18 6.44 8.91
N LEU A 101 0.09 5.91 9.44
CA LEU A 101 -1.20 5.75 8.80
C LEU A 101 -2.19 6.75 9.40
N SER A 102 -3.00 7.37 8.55
CA SER A 102 -4.04 8.31 8.94
C SER A 102 -5.40 7.86 8.40
N ALA A 103 -6.38 7.70 9.28
CA ALA A 103 -7.79 7.54 8.90
C ALA A 103 -8.46 8.89 8.57
N LEU A 104 -7.77 10.00 8.85
CA LEU A 104 -8.20 11.36 8.54
C LEU A 104 -7.74 11.77 7.13
N GLY A 105 -8.49 12.65 6.49
CA GLY A 105 -8.16 13.25 5.20
C GLY A 105 -9.29 13.14 4.18
N PRO A 106 -9.06 13.57 2.92
CA PRO A 106 -10.08 13.51 1.88
C PRO A 106 -10.50 12.06 1.59
N GLY A 107 -11.78 11.76 1.81
CA GLY A 107 -12.34 10.41 1.69
C GLY A 107 -12.19 9.53 2.94
N GLY A 108 -11.61 10.06 4.01
CA GLY A 108 -11.53 9.41 5.33
C GLY A 108 -12.58 9.91 6.31
N LEU A 109 -12.34 9.64 7.59
CA LEU A 109 -13.20 10.10 8.69
C LEU A 109 -12.86 11.54 9.08
N SER A 110 -13.86 12.27 9.59
CA SER A 110 -13.61 13.52 10.33
C SER A 110 -13.52 13.21 11.82
N ARG A 111 -12.78 14.06 12.57
CA ARG A 111 -12.60 13.89 14.02
C ARG A 111 -13.92 13.80 14.79
N GLU A 112 -14.91 14.56 14.35
CA GLU A 112 -16.25 14.66 14.97
C GLU A 112 -17.15 13.48 14.62
N ARG A 113 -16.97 12.85 13.45
CA ARG A 113 -17.76 11.69 13.02
C ARG A 113 -17.17 10.35 13.46
N ALA A 114 -15.92 10.34 13.88
CA ALA A 114 -15.26 9.14 14.38
C ALA A 114 -15.80 8.78 15.77
N GLY A 115 -16.66 7.77 15.81
CA GLY A 115 -17.17 7.17 17.05
C GLY A 115 -16.10 6.47 17.88
N PHE A 116 -16.52 5.86 18.98
CA PHE A 116 -15.61 5.13 19.86
C PHE A 116 -15.08 3.83 19.22
N GLU A 117 -15.95 3.09 18.52
CA GLU A 117 -15.64 1.79 17.90
C GLU A 117 -14.46 1.87 16.93
N VAL A 118 -14.44 2.89 16.06
CA VAL A 118 -13.37 3.08 15.07
C VAL A 118 -12.01 3.46 15.67
N ARG A 119 -11.97 3.84 16.96
CA ARG A 119 -10.75 4.20 17.69
C ARG A 119 -10.18 3.04 18.50
N ASP A 120 -10.96 1.98 18.67
CA ASP A 120 -10.57 0.83 19.49
C ASP A 120 -9.59 -0.09 18.74
N VAL A 121 -8.90 -0.94 19.49
CA VAL A 121 -7.96 -1.91 18.93
C VAL A 121 -8.72 -3.14 18.46
N HIS A 122 -8.75 -3.33 17.14
CA HIS A 122 -9.36 -4.52 16.53
C HIS A 122 -8.38 -5.71 16.50
N PRO A 123 -8.82 -6.97 16.68
CA PRO A 123 -7.95 -8.15 16.62
C PRO A 123 -7.12 -8.26 15.32
N THR A 124 -7.65 -7.77 14.19
CA THR A 124 -6.91 -7.78 12.92
C THR A 124 -5.69 -6.88 12.90
N HIS A 125 -5.56 -5.94 13.84
CA HIS A 125 -4.38 -5.08 13.96
C HIS A 125 -3.12 -5.87 14.28
N TYR A 126 -3.24 -7.07 14.85
CA TYR A 126 -2.10 -7.88 15.25
C TYR A 126 -1.11 -8.11 14.10
N GLY A 127 0.13 -7.66 14.31
CA GLY A 127 1.22 -7.74 13.34
C GLY A 127 1.16 -6.73 12.18
N ARG A 128 0.04 -6.01 12.01
CA ARG A 128 -0.22 -5.08 10.89
C ARG A 128 -0.07 -3.62 11.31
N ILE A 129 -0.74 -3.25 12.40
CA ILE A 129 -0.73 -1.90 12.97
C ILE A 129 -0.28 -1.99 14.43
N CYS A 130 0.54 -1.04 14.88
CA CYS A 130 0.96 -0.97 16.27
C CYS A 130 -0.23 -0.57 17.17
N PRO A 131 -0.64 -1.39 18.15
CA PRO A 131 -1.75 -1.05 19.04
C PRO A 131 -1.38 -0.03 20.12
N ILE A 132 -0.08 0.23 20.31
CA ILE A 132 0.44 1.11 21.37
C ILE A 132 0.77 2.50 20.81
N GLU A 133 1.38 2.55 19.63
CA GLU A 133 1.89 3.80 19.04
C GLU A 133 0.75 4.57 18.35
N THR A 134 0.00 5.31 19.13
CA THR A 134 -1.02 6.26 18.68
C THR A 134 -0.90 7.56 19.47
N PRO A 135 -1.15 8.74 18.88
CA PRO A 135 -1.14 9.99 19.62
C PRO A 135 -2.22 10.00 20.70
N GLU A 136 -1.88 10.53 21.86
CA GLU A 136 -2.86 10.79 22.91
C GLU A 136 -3.80 11.96 22.52
N GLY A 137 -4.98 11.99 23.13
CA GLY A 137 -5.96 13.07 22.95
C GLY A 137 -6.89 12.89 21.75
N PRO A 138 -7.29 13.97 21.03
CA PRO A 138 -8.38 13.92 20.06
C PRO A 138 -8.15 12.99 18.86
N ASN A 139 -6.89 12.65 18.55
CA ASN A 139 -6.51 11.81 17.42
C ASN A 139 -6.26 10.34 17.78
N ILE A 140 -6.51 9.94 19.05
CA ILE A 140 -6.34 8.54 19.49
C ILE A 140 -7.13 7.59 18.59
N GLY A 141 -6.46 6.53 18.12
CA GLY A 141 -7.01 5.51 17.24
C GLY A 141 -7.20 5.94 15.78
N LEU A 142 -7.10 7.24 15.46
CA LEU A 142 -7.26 7.76 14.08
C LEU A 142 -5.93 7.92 13.36
N ILE A 143 -4.85 8.01 14.13
CA ILE A 143 -3.48 8.01 13.65
C ILE A 143 -2.79 6.83 14.31
N SER A 144 -2.19 5.96 13.49
CA SER A 144 -1.49 4.76 13.96
C SER A 144 -0.22 4.57 13.16
N SER A 145 0.70 3.73 13.66
CA SER A 145 1.92 3.37 12.94
C SER A 145 1.86 1.94 12.41
N LEU A 146 2.47 1.70 11.25
CA LEU A 146 2.68 0.34 10.74
C LEU A 146 3.55 -0.47 11.70
N SER A 147 3.19 -1.73 11.97
CA SER A 147 4.04 -2.65 12.74
C SER A 147 5.38 -2.90 12.04
N CYS A 148 6.37 -3.43 12.78
CA CYS A 148 7.75 -3.58 12.30
C CYS A 148 7.88 -4.35 10.98
N PHE A 149 7.17 -5.47 10.85
CA PHE A 149 7.24 -6.34 9.68
C PHE A 149 6.04 -6.21 8.73
N ALA A 150 5.11 -5.30 9.01
CA ALA A 150 3.95 -5.11 8.16
C ALA A 150 4.35 -4.58 6.77
N ARG A 151 3.69 -5.09 5.73
CA ARG A 151 3.82 -4.64 4.34
C ARG A 151 2.45 -4.33 3.76
N ILE A 152 2.42 -3.51 2.72
CA ILE A 152 1.20 -3.20 1.98
C ILE A 152 1.26 -3.99 0.66
N ASN A 153 0.21 -4.75 0.35
CA ASN A 153 0.09 -5.48 -0.90
C ASN A 153 -0.33 -4.58 -2.07
N GLU A 154 -0.36 -5.13 -3.28
CA GLU A 154 -0.71 -4.39 -4.50
C GLU A 154 -2.13 -3.80 -4.48
N TYR A 155 -3.04 -4.39 -3.69
CA TYR A 155 -4.41 -3.94 -3.53
C TYR A 155 -4.58 -2.90 -2.41
N GLY A 156 -3.52 -2.61 -1.65
CA GLY A 156 -3.52 -1.66 -0.54
C GLY A 156 -3.87 -2.26 0.82
N PHE A 157 -4.00 -3.58 0.97
CA PHE A 157 -4.20 -4.22 2.28
C PHE A 157 -2.87 -4.43 3.01
N ILE A 158 -2.94 -4.39 4.34
CA ILE A 158 -1.77 -4.59 5.19
C ILE A 158 -1.64 -6.07 5.50
N GLU A 159 -0.47 -6.62 5.28
CA GLU A 159 -0.14 -8.01 5.52
C GLU A 159 1.04 -8.14 6.47
N SER A 160 1.11 -9.28 7.16
CA SER A 160 2.17 -9.58 8.13
C SER A 160 2.80 -10.93 7.82
N PRO A 161 4.10 -11.10 8.07
CA PRO A 161 4.77 -12.37 7.78
C PRO A 161 4.43 -13.43 8.83
N TYR A 162 4.19 -14.65 8.36
CA TYR A 162 4.00 -15.85 9.17
C TYR A 162 4.88 -16.99 8.65
N ARG A 163 5.22 -17.90 9.56
CA ARG A 163 5.88 -19.17 9.23
C ARG A 163 4.84 -20.27 9.11
N LYS A 164 4.98 -21.11 8.10
CA LYS A 164 4.06 -22.23 7.86
C LYS A 164 4.40 -23.37 8.81
N VAL A 165 3.38 -24.02 9.35
CA VAL A 165 3.53 -25.20 10.20
C VAL A 165 2.91 -26.39 9.47
N LYS A 166 3.65 -27.50 9.41
CA LYS A 166 3.17 -28.77 8.85
C LYS A 166 3.54 -29.89 9.81
N ASP A 167 2.56 -30.75 10.13
CA ASP A 167 2.74 -31.91 11.01
C ASP A 167 3.39 -31.56 12.37
N GLY A 168 3.04 -30.40 12.93
CA GLY A 168 3.58 -29.92 14.21
C GLY A 168 5.01 -29.36 14.16
N ARG A 169 5.62 -29.26 12.97
CA ARG A 169 6.95 -28.67 12.78
C ARG A 169 6.84 -27.33 12.05
N VAL A 170 7.60 -26.35 12.54
CA VAL A 170 7.75 -25.05 11.88
C VAL A 170 8.69 -25.22 10.70
N LEU A 171 8.24 -24.78 9.52
CA LEU A 171 9.01 -24.84 8.29
C LEU A 171 9.56 -23.45 7.96
N ASP A 172 10.86 -23.41 7.65
CA ASP A 172 11.53 -22.21 7.16
C ASP A 172 11.67 -22.31 5.64
N TYR A 173 11.23 -21.25 4.96
CA TYR A 173 11.26 -21.16 3.51
C TYR A 173 12.33 -20.16 3.06
N VAL A 174 12.88 -20.41 1.87
CA VAL A 174 13.80 -19.53 1.18
C VAL A 174 13.30 -19.26 -0.22
N ALA A 175 13.46 -18.02 -0.70
CA ALA A 175 13.20 -17.63 -2.07
C ALA A 175 14.51 -17.61 -2.85
N ILE A 176 14.47 -18.00 -4.11
CA ILE A 176 15.65 -18.03 -4.97
C ILE A 176 15.96 -16.60 -5.43
N SER A 177 17.12 -16.07 -5.05
CA SER A 177 17.60 -14.77 -5.50
C SER A 177 18.40 -14.89 -6.80
N ASN A 178 19.25 -15.92 -6.91
CA ASN A 178 19.97 -16.25 -8.13
C ASN A 178 19.84 -17.75 -8.42
N ALA A 179 19.25 -18.06 -9.58
CA ALA A 179 18.96 -19.43 -9.98
C ALA A 179 20.23 -20.28 -10.22
N GLY A 180 21.38 -19.67 -10.56
CA GLY A 180 22.61 -20.43 -10.81
C GLY A 180 22.41 -21.52 -11.87
N GLY A 181 22.78 -22.76 -11.54
CA GLY A 181 22.53 -23.95 -12.36
C GLY A 181 21.21 -24.68 -12.09
N THR A 182 20.34 -24.13 -11.24
CA THR A 182 19.01 -24.70 -11.01
C THR A 182 18.09 -24.37 -12.19
N GLY A 183 17.19 -25.29 -12.55
CA GLY A 183 16.12 -25.04 -13.52
C GLY A 183 14.98 -24.17 -12.98
N LEU A 184 15.17 -23.53 -11.82
CA LEU A 184 14.16 -22.75 -11.11
C LEU A 184 14.27 -21.27 -11.46
N ARG A 185 13.19 -20.53 -11.24
CA ARG A 185 13.13 -19.09 -11.53
C ARG A 185 13.41 -18.29 -10.26
N GLN A 186 13.90 -17.07 -10.46
CA GLN A 186 14.03 -16.11 -9.38
C GLN A 186 12.66 -15.86 -8.74
N GLY A 187 12.57 -15.97 -7.42
CA GLY A 187 11.33 -15.84 -6.65
C GLY A 187 10.59 -17.15 -6.35
N ASP A 188 11.01 -18.29 -6.90
CA ASP A 188 10.46 -19.60 -6.50
C ASP A 188 10.84 -19.89 -5.04
N THR A 189 9.91 -20.47 -4.28
CA THR A 189 10.09 -20.75 -2.84
C THR A 189 10.34 -22.22 -2.58
N LEU A 190 11.34 -22.52 -1.75
CA LEU A 190 11.70 -23.87 -1.32
C LEU A 190 11.82 -23.94 0.20
N GLU A 191 11.69 -25.13 0.76
CA GLU A 191 12.03 -25.39 2.16
C GLU A 191 13.55 -25.35 2.34
N ILE A 192 14.01 -24.87 3.50
CA ILE A 192 15.45 -24.69 3.76
C ILE A 192 16.24 -26.00 3.69
N GLU A 193 15.61 -27.12 4.02
CA GLU A 193 16.25 -28.45 3.94
C GLU A 193 16.43 -28.87 2.47
N ASP A 194 15.39 -28.68 1.65
CA ASP A 194 15.43 -28.99 0.22
C ASP A 194 16.42 -28.10 -0.53
N SER A 195 16.49 -26.81 -0.18
CA SER A 195 17.42 -25.86 -0.81
C SER A 195 18.88 -26.22 -0.49
N ARG A 196 19.16 -26.73 0.71
CA ARG A 196 20.51 -27.22 1.09
C ARG A 196 20.89 -28.46 0.30
N GLN A 197 19.99 -29.45 0.23
CA GLN A 197 20.22 -30.66 -0.56
C GLN A 197 20.42 -30.34 -2.04
N LEU A 198 19.70 -29.36 -2.59
CA LEU A 198 19.85 -28.94 -3.97
C LEU A 198 21.24 -28.33 -4.23
N ASN A 199 21.73 -27.48 -3.33
CA ASN A 199 23.06 -26.90 -3.46
C ASN A 199 24.18 -27.93 -3.31
N GLU A 200 24.03 -28.92 -2.42
CA GLU A 200 25.00 -30.03 -2.30
C GLU A 200 25.09 -30.85 -3.60
N ARG A 201 23.93 -31.12 -4.24
CA ARG A 201 23.90 -31.80 -5.55
C ARG A 201 24.53 -30.97 -6.67
N LEU A 202 24.30 -29.66 -6.68
CA LEU A 202 24.93 -28.78 -7.69
C LEU A 202 26.44 -28.69 -7.50
N GLN A 203 26.91 -28.69 -6.25
CA GLN A 203 28.35 -28.73 -5.95
C GLN A 203 28.99 -30.04 -6.40
N SER A 204 28.33 -31.19 -6.18
CA SER A 204 28.85 -32.48 -6.65
C SER A 204 28.86 -32.60 -8.18
N GLU A 205 27.93 -31.95 -8.87
CA GLU A 205 27.89 -31.84 -10.34
C GLU A 205 28.83 -30.75 -10.91
N GLY A 206 29.52 -29.98 -10.07
CA GLY A 206 30.40 -28.88 -10.49
C GLY A 206 29.66 -27.69 -11.13
N LYS A 207 28.35 -27.58 -10.91
CA LYS A 207 27.51 -26.48 -11.41
C LYS A 207 27.53 -25.31 -10.43
N ARG A 208 27.14 -24.13 -10.93
CA ARG A 208 27.03 -22.92 -10.11
C ARG A 208 25.90 -23.09 -9.09
N VAL A 209 26.24 -22.93 -7.81
CA VAL A 209 25.28 -22.97 -6.69
C VAL A 209 24.22 -21.86 -6.82
N ALA A 210 23.02 -22.15 -6.33
CA ALA A 210 21.96 -21.16 -6.23
C ALA A 210 22.13 -20.32 -4.96
N GLU A 211 21.79 -19.03 -5.05
CA GLU A 211 21.73 -18.13 -3.92
C GLU A 211 20.28 -18.00 -3.46
N PHE A 212 20.09 -18.02 -2.14
CA PHE A 212 18.78 -18.03 -1.52
C PHE A 212 18.67 -16.90 -0.51
N GLU A 213 17.48 -16.31 -0.40
CA GLU A 213 17.13 -15.33 0.62
C GLU A 213 16.02 -15.87 1.52
N PRO A 214 16.03 -15.57 2.84
CA PRO A 214 14.95 -15.98 3.74
C PRO A 214 13.60 -15.44 3.27
N PHE A 215 12.61 -16.33 3.16
CA PHE A 215 11.26 -15.99 2.73
C PHE A 215 10.25 -16.24 3.85
N SER A 216 9.23 -15.40 3.93
CA SER A 216 8.10 -15.58 4.83
C SER A 216 6.81 -15.28 4.07
N PHE A 217 5.76 -16.03 4.37
CA PHE A 217 4.46 -15.84 3.75
C PHE A 217 3.77 -14.65 4.40
N TYR A 218 3.23 -13.75 3.59
CA TYR A 218 2.47 -12.60 4.06
C TYR A 218 0.97 -12.93 4.00
N LEU A 219 0.24 -12.59 5.07
CA LEU A 219 -1.21 -12.83 5.26
C LEU A 219 -1.91 -11.58 5.80
#